data_AF-A0A0R2BJ42-F1
#
_entry.id   AF-A0A0R2BJ42-F1
#
_cell.length_a   1.000
_cell.length_b   1.000
_cell.length_c   1.000
_cell.angle_alpha   90.00
_cell.angle_beta   90.00
_cell.angle_gamma   90.00
#
_symmetry.space_group_name_H-M   'P 1'
#
loop_
_entity.id
_entity.type
_entity.pdbx_description
1 polymer ?
#
loop_
_entity_poly.entity_id
_entity_poly.type
_entity_poly.pdbx_seq_one_letter_code
_entity_poly.pdbx_strand_id
1 'polypeptide(L)'
;MDEWMKLTKKFFSKPVLLTILMVLVASFGLPLLSNFIGISKVHRIIYLFLLVNSLLSISISWLVRRFNLNILWLFFFPIVFAISIWWRFAKYNYWLAGIYLILSLIVYLLVPATKPIQED
;
A
#
# COMPACT_ATOMS: atom_id res chain seq x y z
N MET A 1 -5.61 13.13 28.52
CA MET A 1 -6.38 13.34 27.27
C MET A 1 -5.51 13.91 26.15
N ASP A 2 -4.56 14.79 26.47
CA ASP A 2 -3.64 15.41 25.48
C ASP A 2 -2.64 14.46 24.82
N GLU A 3 -2.21 13.40 25.52
CA GLU A 3 -1.25 12.42 24.99
C GLU A 3 -1.85 11.56 23.87
N TRP A 4 -3.09 11.09 24.06
CA TRP A 4 -3.88 10.41 23.04
C TRP A 4 -4.12 11.29 21.81
N MET A 5 -4.33 12.60 22.02
CA MET A 5 -4.56 13.56 20.95
C MET A 5 -3.29 13.90 20.14
N LYS A 6 -2.12 13.83 20.77
CA LYS A 6 -0.82 13.94 20.07
C LYS A 6 -0.50 12.67 19.27
N LEU A 7 -0.80 11.49 19.81
CA LEU A 7 -0.64 10.22 19.10
C LEU A 7 -1.54 10.15 17.87
N THR A 8 -2.82 10.53 17.98
CA THR A 8 -3.73 10.53 16.83
C THR A 8 -3.28 11.48 15.73
N LYS A 9 -2.81 12.70 16.05
CA LYS A 9 -2.26 13.64 15.06
C LYS A 9 -1.00 13.13 14.37
N LYS A 10 -0.13 12.41 15.08
CA LYS A 10 1.11 11.83 14.52
C LYS A 10 0.81 10.64 13.59
N PHE A 11 -0.15 9.79 13.97
CA PHE A 11 -0.61 8.67 13.12
C PHE A 11 -1.45 9.15 11.93
N PHE A 12 -2.21 10.24 12.04
CA PHE A 12 -3.00 10.84 10.97
C PHE A 12 -2.29 12.01 10.26
N SER A 13 -0.99 11.86 10.01
CA SER A 13 -0.31 12.80 9.11
C SER A 13 -0.87 12.67 7.68
N LYS A 14 -0.89 13.77 6.92
CA LYS A 14 -1.33 13.79 5.51
C LYS A 14 -0.75 12.63 4.66
N PRO A 15 0.55 12.26 4.73
CA PRO A 15 1.06 11.14 3.95
C PRO A 15 0.50 9.77 4.38
N VAL A 16 0.21 9.58 5.66
CA VAL A 16 -0.42 8.34 6.14
C VAL A 16 -1.86 8.22 5.63
N LEU A 17 -2.63 9.30 5.72
CA LEU A 17 -4.00 9.34 5.18
C LEU A 17 -4.04 9.05 3.68
N LEU A 18 -3.12 9.65 2.90
CA LEU A 18 -2.99 9.38 1.48
C LEU A 18 -2.63 7.91 1.21
N THR A 19 -1.72 7.33 1.99
CA THR A 19 -1.34 5.91 1.87
C THR A 19 -2.54 5.00 2.12
N ILE A 20 -3.31 5.26 3.18
CA ILE A 20 -4.53 4.50 3.49
C ILE A 20 -5.52 4.58 2.33
N LEU A 21 -5.78 5.79 1.83
CA LEU A 21 -6.72 6.02 0.74
C LEU A 21 -6.29 5.28 -0.53
N MET A 22 -5.02 5.40 -0.94
CA MET A 22 -4.50 4.72 -2.13
C MET A 22 -4.62 3.20 -2.02
N VAL A 23 -4.29 2.64 -0.86
CA VAL A 23 -4.39 1.19 -0.60
C VAL A 23 -5.84 0.71 -0.68
N LEU A 24 -6.78 1.44 -0.08
CA LEU A 24 -8.20 1.07 -0.12
C LEU A 24 -8.77 1.18 -1.54
N VAL A 25 -8.43 2.25 -2.27
CA VAL A 25 -8.86 2.43 -3.66
C VAL A 25 -8.27 1.34 -4.54
N ALA A 26 -6.98 1.01 -4.42
CA ALA A 26 -6.35 -0.02 -5.23
C ALA A 26 -6.82 -1.45 -4.89
N SER A 27 -7.06 -1.73 -3.61
CA SER A 27 -7.41 -3.08 -3.16
C SER A 27 -8.91 -3.39 -3.26
N PHE A 28 -9.78 -2.38 -3.12
CA PHE A 28 -11.23 -2.55 -3.18
C PHE A 28 -11.88 -1.74 -4.30
N GLY A 29 -11.56 -0.45 -4.41
CA GLY A 29 -12.19 0.46 -5.38
C GLY A 29 -11.99 0.02 -6.83
N LEU A 30 -10.76 -0.07 -7.31
CA LEU A 30 -10.44 -0.45 -8.69
C LEU A 30 -10.92 -1.88 -9.02
N PRO A 31 -10.76 -2.89 -8.14
CA PRO A 31 -11.27 -4.23 -8.41
C PRO A 31 -12.80 -4.29 -8.45
N LEU A 32 -13.50 -3.46 -7.67
CA LEU A 32 -14.95 -3.31 -7.71
C LEU A 32 -15.42 -2.64 -9.00
N LEU A 33 -14.83 -1.51 -9.35
CA LEU A 33 -15.16 -0.75 -10.55
C LEU A 33 -14.91 -1.58 -11.81
N SER A 34 -13.77 -2.26 -11.88
CA SER A 34 -13.47 -3.17 -12.99
C SER A 34 -14.43 -4.35 -13.07
N ASN A 35 -14.98 -4.80 -11.94
CA ASN A 35 -16.05 -5.80 -11.96
C ASN A 35 -17.35 -5.25 -12.52
N PHE A 36 -17.70 -4.04 -12.11
CA PHE A 36 -18.91 -3.36 -12.53
C PHE A 36 -18.92 -3.07 -14.04
N ILE A 37 -17.78 -2.69 -14.60
CA ILE A 37 -17.60 -2.42 -16.04
C ILE A 37 -17.47 -3.71 -16.87
N GLY A 38 -17.41 -4.88 -16.23
CA GLY A 38 -17.30 -6.17 -16.94
C GLY A 38 -15.89 -6.48 -17.47
N ILE A 39 -14.84 -5.86 -16.91
CA ILE A 39 -13.46 -6.16 -17.30
C ILE A 39 -13.14 -7.60 -16.92
N SER A 40 -12.64 -8.35 -17.90
CA SER A 40 -12.29 -9.77 -17.73
C SER A 40 -11.27 -9.98 -16.60
N LYS A 41 -11.34 -11.16 -15.98
CA LYS A 41 -10.46 -11.53 -14.86
C LYS A 41 -8.98 -11.45 -15.23
N VAL A 42 -8.63 -11.87 -16.45
CA VAL A 42 -7.24 -11.87 -16.96
C VAL A 42 -6.69 -10.44 -17.03
N HIS A 43 -7.45 -9.51 -17.62
CA HIS A 43 -7.03 -8.12 -17.75
C HIS A 43 -6.86 -7.46 -16.37
N ARG A 44 -7.73 -7.78 -15.41
CA ARG A 44 -7.61 -7.30 -14.03
C ARG A 44 -6.31 -7.77 -13.37
N ILE A 45 -5.96 -9.04 -13.55
CA ILE A 45 -4.71 -9.59 -13.00
C ILE A 45 -3.50 -8.88 -13.62
N ILE A 46 -3.45 -8.75 -14.94
CA ILE A 46 -2.29 -8.15 -15.63
C ILE A 46 -2.16 -6.65 -15.30
N TYR A 47 -3.19 -5.86 -15.58
CA TYR A 47 -3.09 -4.40 -15.48
C TYR A 47 -3.20 -3.90 -14.05
N LEU A 48 -4.20 -4.36 -13.29
CA LEU A 48 -4.41 -3.85 -11.93
C LEU A 48 -3.49 -4.54 -10.93
N PHE A 49 -3.46 -5.87 -10.92
CA PHE A 49 -2.68 -6.57 -9.90
C PHE A 49 -1.19 -6.64 -10.22
N LEU A 50 -0.78 -6.80 -11.48
CA LEU A 50 0.64 -6.94 -11.78
C LEU A 50 1.33 -5.58 -11.97
N LEU A 51 0.70 -4.64 -12.67
CA LEU A 51 1.31 -3.33 -12.94
C LEU A 51 0.99 -2.30 -11.85
N VAL A 52 -0.29 -1.94 -11.69
CA VAL A 52 -0.70 -0.83 -10.79
C VAL A 52 -0.32 -1.12 -9.33
N ASN A 53 -0.62 -2.32 -8.84
CA ASN A 53 -0.30 -2.68 -7.46
C ASN A 53 1.20 -2.80 -7.20
N SER A 54 2.00 -3.22 -8.18
CA SER A 54 3.46 -3.24 -8.03
C SER A 54 4.03 -1.83 -7.94
N LEU A 55 3.56 -0.91 -8.80
CA LEU A 55 3.91 0.51 -8.72
C LEU A 55 3.51 1.10 -7.36
N LEU A 56 2.29 0.79 -6.89
CA LEU A 56 1.82 1.25 -5.60
C LEU A 56 2.71 0.72 -4.45
N SER A 57 3.11 -0.55 -4.50
CA SER A 57 4.01 -1.13 -3.51
C SER A 57 5.36 -0.39 -3.43
N ILE A 58 5.93 -0.05 -4.58
CA ILE A 58 7.15 0.76 -4.68
C ILE A 58 6.91 2.16 -4.08
N SER A 59 5.82 2.83 -4.45
CA SER A 59 5.46 4.16 -3.95
C SER A 59 5.27 4.19 -2.44
N ILE A 60 4.61 3.18 -1.86
CA ILE A 60 4.42 3.07 -0.41
C ILE A 60 5.76 2.94 0.29
N SER A 61 6.65 2.06 -0.20
CA SER A 61 7.98 1.92 0.38
C SER A 61 8.77 3.24 0.34
N TRP A 62 8.73 3.94 -0.79
CA TRP A 62 9.36 5.23 -0.94
C TRP A 62 8.78 6.26 0.05
N LEU A 63 7.46 6.31 0.23
CA LEU A 63 6.80 7.19 1.20
C LEU A 63 7.20 6.85 2.64
N VAL A 64 7.22 5.58 3.01
CA VAL A 64 7.63 5.12 4.34
C VAL A 64 9.05 5.59 4.63
N ARG A 65 9.95 5.50 3.65
CA ARG A 65 11.33 5.95 3.81
C ARG A 65 11.48 7.47 3.82
N ARG A 66 10.75 8.17 2.94
CA ARG A 66 10.80 9.63 2.80
C ARG A 66 10.27 10.35 4.04
N PHE A 67 9.21 9.85 4.64
CA PHE A 67 8.57 10.43 5.81
C PHE A 67 9.00 9.78 7.14
N ASN A 68 10.03 8.93 7.12
CA ASN A 68 10.51 8.17 8.29
C ASN A 68 9.36 7.47 9.06
N LEU A 69 8.41 6.88 8.32
CA LEU A 69 7.32 6.13 8.90
C LEU A 69 7.82 4.79 9.43
N ASN A 70 7.05 4.19 10.35
CA ASN A 70 7.34 2.86 10.87
C ASN A 70 7.37 1.83 9.72
N ILE A 71 8.40 0.97 9.67
CA ILE A 71 8.57 -0.09 8.67
C ILE A 71 7.35 -1.03 8.60
N LEU A 72 6.58 -1.15 9.68
CA LEU A 72 5.33 -1.92 9.69
C LEU A 72 4.31 -1.46 8.64
N TRP A 73 4.39 -0.20 8.17
CA TRP A 73 3.56 0.30 7.08
C TRP A 73 3.76 -0.43 5.75
N LEU A 74 4.90 -1.11 5.54
CA LEU A 74 5.14 -1.94 4.35
C LEU A 74 4.18 -3.14 4.28
N PHE A 75 3.75 -3.65 5.43
CA PHE A 75 2.82 -4.80 5.50
C PHE A 75 1.37 -4.40 5.25
N PHE A 76 1.04 -3.11 5.39
CA PHE A 76 -0.33 -2.63 5.30
C PHE A 76 -0.97 -2.96 3.95
N PHE A 77 -0.29 -2.62 2.84
CA PHE A 77 -0.81 -2.88 1.50
C PHE A 77 -0.96 -4.38 1.17
N PRO A 78 0.08 -5.23 1.34
CA PRO A 78 -0.03 -6.67 1.14
C PRO A 78 -1.17 -7.32 1.93
N ILE A 79 -1.34 -6.95 3.20
CA ILE A 79 -2.40 -7.51 4.06
C ILE A 79 -3.77 -7.09 3.55
N VAL A 80 -3.99 -5.80 3.29
CA VAL A 80 -5.27 -5.29 2.82
C VAL A 80 -5.65 -5.89 1.46
N PHE A 81 -4.68 -6.04 0.56
CA PHE A 81 -4.88 -6.70 -0.73
C PHE A 81 -5.22 -8.19 -0.56
N ALA A 82 -4.49 -8.92 0.28
CA ALA A 82 -4.78 -10.33 0.53
C ALA A 82 -6.21 -10.53 1.06
N ILE A 83 -6.65 -9.67 1.99
CA ILE A 83 -8.02 -9.66 2.51
C ILE A 83 -9.03 -9.38 1.39
N SER A 84 -8.77 -8.40 0.52
CA SER A 84 -9.71 -8.04 -0.55
C SER A 84 -9.88 -9.15 -1.60
N ILE A 85 -8.81 -9.89 -1.86
CA ILE A 85 -8.78 -11.02 -2.80
C ILE A 85 -9.47 -12.25 -2.22
N TRP A 86 -9.25 -12.56 -0.94
CA TRP A 86 -9.72 -13.78 -0.29
C TRP A 86 -11.22 -14.04 -0.48
N TRP A 87 -12.03 -12.97 -0.41
CA TRP A 87 -13.48 -13.07 -0.50
C TRP A 87 -14.01 -13.20 -1.94
N ARG A 88 -13.29 -12.66 -2.94
CA ARG A 88 -13.91 -12.30 -4.23
C ARG A 88 -13.19 -12.82 -5.47
N PHE A 89 -11.92 -13.15 -5.36
CA PHE A 89 -11.07 -13.48 -6.49
C PHE A 89 -10.46 -14.87 -6.34
N ALA A 90 -9.78 -15.32 -7.41
CA ALA A 90 -9.20 -16.65 -7.41
C ALA A 90 -8.17 -16.78 -6.27
N LYS A 91 -8.21 -17.91 -5.55
CA LYS A 91 -7.39 -18.12 -4.36
C LYS A 91 -5.90 -17.90 -4.66
N TYR A 92 -5.40 -18.33 -5.81
CA TYR A 92 -3.99 -18.14 -6.17
C TYR A 92 -3.52 -16.67 -6.23
N ASN A 93 -4.41 -15.68 -6.30
CA ASN A 93 -4.01 -14.28 -6.32
C ASN A 93 -3.40 -13.79 -4.99
N TYR A 94 -3.55 -14.52 -3.86
CA TYR A 94 -2.90 -14.13 -2.59
C TYR A 94 -1.37 -14.12 -2.70
N TRP A 95 -0.78 -14.91 -3.62
CA TRP A 95 0.67 -14.94 -3.84
C TRP A 95 1.23 -13.56 -4.25
N LEU A 96 0.41 -12.73 -4.91
CA LEU A 96 0.80 -11.38 -5.29
C LEU A 96 1.03 -10.48 -4.06
N ALA A 97 0.36 -10.73 -2.92
CA ALA A 97 0.64 -10.02 -1.68
C ALA A 97 2.09 -10.22 -1.21
N GLY A 98 2.58 -11.46 -1.30
CA GLY A 98 3.98 -11.78 -0.99
C GLY A 98 4.94 -11.06 -1.93
N ILE A 99 4.63 -11.02 -3.23
CA ILE A 99 5.42 -10.29 -4.23
C ILE A 99 5.46 -8.80 -3.91
N TYR A 100 4.32 -8.19 -3.55
CA TYR A 100 4.29 -6.78 -3.18
C TYR A 100 5.12 -6.51 -1.93
N LEU A 101 5.06 -7.36 -0.91
CA LEU A 101 5.86 -7.21 0.30
C LEU A 101 7.36 -7.27 -0.04
N ILE A 102 7.81 -8.27 -0.81
CA ILE A 102 9.21 -8.40 -1.24
C ILE A 102 9.64 -7.17 -2.03
N LEU A 103 8.83 -6.71 -2.97
CA LEU A 103 9.11 -5.52 -3.78
C LEU A 103 9.26 -4.27 -2.89
N SER A 104 8.35 -4.10 -1.92
CA SER A 104 8.41 -2.99 -0.97
C SER A 104 9.67 -3.06 -0.10
N LEU A 105 10.09 -4.25 0.34
CA LEU A 105 11.29 -4.45 1.14
C LEU A 105 12.56 -4.12 0.33
N ILE A 106 12.64 -4.58 -0.91
CA ILE A 106 13.77 -4.26 -1.81
C ILE A 106 13.90 -2.75 -1.95
N VAL A 107 12.81 -2.04 -2.25
CA VAL A 107 12.83 -0.58 -2.39
C VAL A 107 13.20 0.09 -1.07
N TYR A 108 12.68 -0.40 0.05
CA TYR A 108 12.96 0.18 1.37
C TYR A 108 14.45 0.12 1.71
N LEU A 109 15.12 -0.98 1.35
CA LEU A 109 16.55 -1.18 1.55
C LEU A 109 17.40 -0.36 0.58
N LEU A 110 16.94 -0.16 -0.66
CA LEU A 110 17.64 0.62 -1.68
C LEU A 110 17.52 2.14 -1.47
N VAL A 111 16.40 2.62 -0.94
CA VAL A 111 16.16 4.06 -0.76
C VAL A 111 16.81 4.52 0.55
N PRO A 112 17.71 5.53 0.53
CA PRO A 112 18.32 6.05 1.74
C PRO A 112 17.29 6.77 2.62
N ALA A 113 17.47 6.69 3.94
CA ALA A 113 16.62 7.42 4.88
C ALA A 113 16.80 8.93 4.67
N THR A 114 15.69 9.67 4.60
CA THR A 114 15.77 11.14 4.55
C THR A 114 16.16 11.64 5.94
N LYS A 115 17.26 12.41 6.05
CA LYS A 115 17.67 13.02 7.33
C LYS A 115 16.53 13.94 7.83
N PRO A 116 16.24 13.95 9.15
CA PRO A 116 15.31 14.93 9.70
C PRO A 116 15.83 16.34 9.38
N ILE A 117 14.92 17.24 9.00
CA ILE A 117 15.25 18.65 8.80
C ILE A 117 15.79 19.15 10.15
N GLN A 118 17.06 19.58 10.18
CA GLN A 118 17.62 20.28 11.32
C GLN A 118 16.93 21.64 11.34
N GLU A 119 16.07 21.88 12.34
CA GLU A 119 15.64 23.23 12.67
C GLU A 119 16.85 23.91 13.34
N ASP A 120 17.46 24.86 12.63
CA ASP A 120 18.44 25.80 13.17
C ASP A 120 17.74 26.87 14.02
#